data_AF-A0A6M1ST58-F1
#
_entry.id   AF-A0A6M1ST58-F1
#
_cell.length_a   1.000
_cell.length_b   1.000
_cell.length_c   1.000
_cell.angle_alpha   90.00
_cell.angle_beta   90.00
_cell.angle_gamma   90.00
#
_symmetry.space_group_name_H-M   'P 1'
#
loop_
_entity.id
_entity.type
_entity.pdbx_description
1 polymer ?
#
loop_
_entity_poly.entity_id
_entity_poly.type
_entity_poly.pdbx_seq_one_letter_code
_entity_poly.pdbx_strand_id
1 'polypeptide(L)'
;AEPEGADIAQQGLGWANKYGSGKGGDAITSGLEVIWTTTPTKWSNNFFWNLFGYEWELTKSPAGAHQWKPKHGAGANTVPDAHDPSKRHAPSMLTTDLALRFDPAYEKISRRFLENPDQFADAFARAWFKLTHRDMGPKARYLG
;
A
#
# COMPACT_ATOMS: atom_id res chain seq x y z
N ALA A 1 -1.59 -13.61 -19.48
CA ALA A 1 -3.01 -13.92 -19.33
C ALA A 1 -3.32 -14.03 -17.84
N GLU A 2 -4.46 -13.48 -17.45
CA GLU A 2 -5.17 -13.72 -16.19
C GLU A 2 -5.65 -15.18 -16.07
N PRO A 3 -6.12 -15.64 -14.89
CA PRO A 3 -6.41 -17.05 -14.65
C PRO A 3 -7.35 -17.71 -15.68
N GLU A 4 -8.46 -17.06 -16.04
CA GLU A 4 -9.44 -17.60 -17.00
C GLU A 4 -8.95 -17.60 -18.45
N GLY A 5 -7.89 -16.85 -18.76
CA GLY A 5 -7.23 -16.82 -20.06
C GLY A 5 -5.92 -17.59 -20.11
N ALA A 6 -5.53 -18.24 -19.01
CA ALA A 6 -4.25 -18.94 -18.90
C ALA A 6 -4.31 -20.35 -19.51
N ASP A 7 -3.13 -20.91 -19.81
CA ASP A 7 -3.01 -22.29 -20.25
C ASP A 7 -3.50 -23.25 -19.14
N ILE A 8 -4.17 -24.35 -19.50
CA ILE A 8 -4.66 -25.35 -18.56
C ILE A 8 -3.56 -25.92 -17.65
N ALA A 9 -2.31 -25.97 -18.11
CA ALA A 9 -1.16 -26.40 -17.34
C ALA A 9 -0.83 -25.47 -16.15
N GLN A 10 -1.38 -24.25 -16.12
CA GLN A 10 -1.26 -23.32 -14.98
C GLN A 10 -2.21 -23.65 -13.83
N GLN A 11 -3.12 -24.62 -13.98
CA GLN A 11 -3.92 -25.20 -12.90
C GLN A 11 -4.68 -24.16 -12.06
N GLY A 12 -5.38 -23.24 -12.73
CA GLY A 12 -6.18 -22.19 -12.10
C GLY A 12 -5.40 -20.95 -11.67
N LEU A 13 -4.07 -20.93 -11.89
CA LEU A 13 -3.25 -19.73 -11.72
C LEU A 13 -3.21 -18.89 -13.00
N GLY A 14 -2.85 -17.63 -12.85
CA GLY A 14 -2.68 -16.68 -13.95
C GLY A 14 -1.58 -15.66 -13.67
N TRP A 15 -1.48 -14.66 -14.54
CA TRP A 15 -0.48 -13.59 -14.50
C TRP A 15 0.97 -14.11 -14.47
N ALA A 16 1.24 -15.18 -15.24
CA ALA A 16 2.58 -15.71 -15.39
C ALA A 16 3.56 -14.62 -15.83
N ASN A 17 4.53 -14.32 -14.96
CA ASN A 17 5.51 -13.26 -15.14
C ASN A 17 6.78 -13.81 -15.78
N LYS A 18 7.21 -13.20 -16.89
CA LYS A 18 8.42 -13.60 -17.64
C LYS A 18 9.65 -12.78 -17.29
N TYR A 19 9.52 -11.78 -16.41
CA TYR A 19 10.63 -10.93 -15.98
C TYR A 19 11.40 -11.57 -14.82
N GLY A 20 12.72 -11.69 -14.97
CA GLY A 20 13.60 -12.26 -13.94
C GLY A 20 13.14 -13.65 -13.50
N SER A 21 13.04 -13.85 -12.19
CA SER A 21 12.49 -15.07 -11.56
C SER A 21 10.96 -15.18 -11.62
N GLY A 22 10.26 -14.11 -12.03
CA GLY A 22 8.80 -14.04 -12.11
C GLY A 22 8.08 -13.89 -10.77
N LYS A 23 8.81 -13.82 -9.64
CA LYS A 23 8.26 -13.79 -8.27
C LYS A 23 9.25 -13.15 -7.29
N GLY A 24 8.84 -12.97 -6.02
CA GLY A 24 9.71 -12.38 -5.00
C GLY A 24 10.16 -10.97 -5.40
N GLY A 25 11.48 -10.73 -5.42
CA GLY A 25 12.05 -9.44 -5.81
C GLY A 25 11.76 -9.03 -7.27
N ASP A 26 11.35 -9.96 -8.13
CA ASP A 26 10.96 -9.70 -9.52
C ASP A 26 9.43 -9.76 -9.72
N ALA A 27 8.64 -9.81 -8.64
CA ALA A 27 7.19 -9.90 -8.74
C ALA A 27 6.60 -8.63 -9.38
N ILE A 28 5.71 -8.80 -10.36
CA ILE A 28 4.97 -7.70 -11.00
C ILE A 28 3.49 -7.96 -10.80
N THR A 29 2.80 -7.03 -10.14
CA THR A 29 1.34 -7.11 -9.94
C THR A 29 0.65 -5.89 -10.55
N SER A 30 0.69 -4.73 -9.90
CA SER A 30 0.09 -3.49 -10.42
C SER A 30 0.99 -2.74 -11.40
N GLY A 31 2.29 -3.05 -11.40
CA GLY A 31 3.33 -2.27 -12.08
C GLY A 31 3.75 -1.02 -11.31
N LEU A 32 3.19 -0.75 -10.13
CA LEU A 32 3.68 0.26 -9.19
C LEU A 32 4.66 -0.39 -8.22
N GLU A 33 5.71 0.34 -7.82
CA GLU A 33 6.71 -0.12 -6.86
C GLU A 33 6.71 0.85 -5.67
N VAL A 34 5.77 0.64 -4.75
CA VAL A 34 5.55 1.53 -3.61
C VAL A 34 5.59 0.77 -2.29
N ILE A 35 6.38 1.30 -1.35
CA ILE A 35 6.46 0.83 0.03
C ILE A 35 6.22 2.02 0.95
N TRP A 36 5.15 1.97 1.73
CA TRP A 36 4.65 3.13 2.47
C TRP A 36 5.37 3.41 3.78
N THR A 37 5.80 2.36 4.50
CA THR A 37 6.24 2.46 5.89
C THR A 37 7.62 1.86 6.11
N THR A 38 8.30 2.33 7.16
CA THR A 38 9.62 1.80 7.58
C THR A 38 9.53 0.42 8.22
N THR A 39 8.33 -0.01 8.63
CA THR A 39 8.07 -1.31 9.22
C THR A 39 6.88 -2.00 8.53
N PRO A 40 7.03 -2.47 7.27
CA PRO A 40 5.91 -2.93 6.44
C PRO A 40 5.08 -4.07 7.05
N THR A 41 5.64 -4.82 8.00
CA THR A 41 5.02 -5.97 8.67
C THR A 41 4.54 -5.67 10.09
N LYS A 42 4.57 -4.40 10.55
CA LYS A 42 4.13 -4.01 11.89
C LYS A 42 3.13 -2.86 11.82
N TRP A 43 2.04 -2.98 12.57
CA TRP A 43 1.07 -1.89 12.72
C TRP A 43 1.75 -0.65 13.31
N SER A 44 1.52 0.50 12.68
CA SER A 44 2.04 1.80 13.12
C SER A 44 1.25 2.94 12.49
N ASN A 45 1.41 4.16 13.01
CA ASN A 45 0.89 5.37 12.37
C ASN A 45 1.84 5.96 11.31
N ASN A 46 2.87 5.19 10.89
CA ASN A 46 3.96 5.70 10.05
C ASN A 46 3.50 6.11 8.65
N PHE A 47 2.39 5.55 8.15
CA PHE A 47 1.77 6.01 6.90
C PHE A 47 1.46 7.52 6.94
N PHE A 48 0.73 7.98 7.96
CA PHE A 48 0.40 9.40 8.10
C PHE A 48 1.62 10.25 8.42
N TRP A 49 2.58 9.72 9.19
CA TRP A 49 3.85 10.42 9.47
C TRP A 49 4.62 10.70 8.18
N ASN A 50 4.75 9.71 7.30
CA ASN A 50 5.42 9.88 6.03
C ASN A 50 4.60 10.80 5.10
N LEU A 51 3.27 10.62 5.02
CA LEU A 51 2.39 11.38 4.14
C LEU A 51 2.48 12.89 4.39
N PHE A 52 2.47 13.32 5.65
CA PHE A 52 2.54 14.72 6.05
C PHE A 52 3.96 15.21 6.33
N GLY A 53 4.89 14.32 6.69
CA GLY A 53 6.27 14.67 7.06
C GLY A 53 7.21 14.89 5.86
N TYR A 54 6.83 14.43 4.67
CA TYR A 54 7.58 14.66 3.45
C TYR A 54 6.80 15.48 2.43
N GLU A 55 7.55 16.20 1.58
CA GLU A 55 7.02 16.74 0.33
C GLU A 55 7.24 15.72 -0.80
N TRP A 56 6.31 15.64 -1.73
CA TRP A 56 6.27 14.57 -2.74
C TRP A 56 6.48 15.10 -4.15
N GLU A 57 7.26 14.38 -4.95
CA GLU A 57 7.44 14.64 -6.38
C GLU A 57 7.05 13.43 -7.23
N LEU A 58 6.44 13.71 -8.38
CA LEU A 58 6.01 12.69 -9.33
C LEU A 58 7.23 12.01 -9.93
N THR A 59 7.18 10.69 -10.00
CA THR A 59 8.19 9.85 -10.64
C THR A 59 7.50 8.68 -11.35
N LYS A 60 8.30 7.77 -11.90
CA LYS A 60 7.81 6.55 -12.54
C LYS A 60 8.38 5.31 -11.87
N SER A 61 7.57 4.27 -11.77
CA SER A 61 8.00 2.93 -11.40
C SER A 61 8.95 2.35 -12.47
N PRO A 62 9.66 1.24 -12.19
CA PRO A 62 10.40 0.50 -13.21
C PRO A 62 9.54 0.04 -14.40
N ALA A 63 8.24 -0.18 -14.19
CA ALA A 63 7.28 -0.50 -15.26
C ALA A 63 6.67 0.74 -15.93
N GLY A 64 7.11 1.96 -15.58
CA GLY A 64 6.68 3.22 -16.19
C GLY A 64 5.40 3.83 -15.60
N ALA A 65 4.84 3.25 -14.53
CA ALA A 65 3.62 3.73 -13.88
C ALA A 65 3.87 4.97 -13.01
N HIS A 66 2.90 5.87 -12.91
CA HIS A 66 3.00 7.08 -12.11
C HIS A 66 2.95 6.80 -10.60
N GLN A 67 3.97 7.23 -9.88
CA GLN A 67 4.06 7.12 -8.42
C GLN A 67 4.81 8.32 -7.84
N TRP A 68 4.91 8.40 -6.52
CA TRP A 68 5.49 9.55 -5.83
C TRP A 68 6.61 9.14 -4.88
N LYS A 69 7.66 9.94 -4.86
CA LYS A 69 8.79 9.80 -3.94
C LYS A 69 9.01 11.10 -3.15
N PRO A 70 9.65 11.04 -1.97
CA PRO A 70 9.98 12.23 -1.21
C PRO A 70 10.96 13.11 -1.99
N LYS A 71 10.73 14.42 -1.98
CA LYS A 71 11.63 15.41 -2.57
C LYS A 71 12.99 15.42 -1.86
N HIS A 72 14.01 15.84 -2.60
CA HIS A 72 15.37 16.08 -2.08
C HIS A 72 16.03 14.86 -1.40
N GLY A 73 15.59 13.65 -1.74
CA GLY A 73 16.12 12.41 -1.14
C GLY A 73 15.70 12.19 0.32
N ALA A 74 14.67 12.88 0.80
CA ALA A 74 14.14 12.67 2.14
C ALA A 74 13.70 11.21 2.35
N GLY A 75 13.87 10.70 3.57
CA GLY A 75 13.52 9.31 3.89
C GLY A 75 14.37 8.25 3.20
N ALA A 76 15.45 8.61 2.50
CA ALA A 76 16.37 7.64 1.91
C ALA A 76 16.90 6.64 2.97
N ASN A 77 17.02 5.38 2.57
CA ASN A 77 17.48 4.26 3.39
C ASN A 77 16.65 3.95 4.66
N THR A 78 15.42 4.45 4.76
CA THR A 78 14.57 4.22 5.95
C THR A 78 13.69 2.97 5.85
N VAL A 79 13.40 2.50 4.64
CA VAL A 79 12.53 1.36 4.40
C VAL A 79 13.37 0.12 4.03
N PRO A 80 13.21 -1.04 4.70
CA PRO A 80 13.88 -2.27 4.31
C PRO A 80 13.41 -2.77 2.96
N ASP A 81 14.34 -3.31 2.16
CA ASP A 81 13.98 -4.10 0.98
C ASP A 81 13.28 -5.41 1.41
N ALA A 82 12.35 -5.88 0.60
CA ALA A 82 11.53 -7.05 0.90
C ALA A 82 12.30 -8.39 0.81
N HIS A 83 13.38 -8.44 0.02
CA HIS A 83 14.08 -9.69 -0.31
C HIS A 83 15.61 -9.62 -0.13
N ASP A 84 16.19 -8.42 -0.01
CA ASP A 84 17.61 -8.21 0.19
C ASP A 84 17.89 -7.44 1.50
N PRO A 85 18.40 -8.09 2.55
CA PRO A 85 18.62 -7.44 3.84
C PRO A 85 19.66 -6.31 3.79
N SER A 86 20.52 -6.29 2.77
CA SER A 86 21.54 -5.25 2.57
C SER A 86 20.99 -3.99 1.91
N LYS A 87 19.79 -4.05 1.32
CA LYS A 87 19.17 -2.94 0.61
C LYS A 87 18.14 -2.20 1.45
N ARG A 88 18.03 -0.91 1.17
CA ARG A 88 17.09 0.01 1.79
C ARG A 88 16.58 1.00 0.74
N HIS A 89 15.38 1.50 0.95
CA HIS A 89 14.65 2.39 0.04
C HIS A 89 14.17 3.65 0.77
N ALA A 90 13.75 4.64 -0.01
CA ALA A 90 12.88 5.70 0.49
C ALA A 90 11.42 5.21 0.53
N PRO A 91 10.58 5.71 1.45
CA PRO A 91 9.15 5.46 1.38
C PRO A 91 8.59 6.09 0.11
N SER A 92 7.46 5.61 -0.36
CA SER A 92 6.79 6.10 -1.57
C SER A 92 5.28 6.18 -1.37
N MET A 93 4.60 6.89 -2.26
CA MET A 93 3.15 7.08 -2.21
C MET A 93 2.54 6.92 -3.60
N LEU A 94 1.28 6.51 -3.62
CA LEU A 94 0.41 6.55 -4.79
C LEU A 94 -0.27 7.91 -4.90
N THR A 95 -0.76 8.24 -6.10
CA THR A 95 -1.62 9.42 -6.28
C THR A 95 -2.86 9.35 -5.39
N THR A 96 -3.43 8.16 -5.19
CA THR A 96 -4.56 7.93 -4.29
C THR A 96 -4.23 8.18 -2.82
N ASP A 97 -2.98 7.96 -2.42
CA ASP A 97 -2.53 8.23 -1.05
C ASP A 97 -2.41 9.73 -0.82
N LEU A 98 -1.81 10.44 -1.79
CA LEU A 98 -1.69 11.89 -1.74
C LEU A 98 -3.05 12.61 -1.76
N ALA A 99 -4.07 12.01 -2.39
CA ALA A 99 -5.44 12.55 -2.34
C ALA A 99 -5.96 12.69 -0.90
N LEU A 100 -5.53 11.83 0.03
CA LEU A 100 -5.91 11.92 1.45
C LEU A 100 -5.33 13.16 2.15
N ARG A 101 -4.26 13.74 1.60
CA ARG A 101 -3.61 14.95 2.11
C ARG A 101 -4.08 16.22 1.38
N PHE A 102 -4.31 16.14 0.07
CA PHE A 102 -4.59 17.33 -0.74
C PHE A 102 -6.07 17.66 -0.89
N ASP A 103 -6.97 16.68 -0.74
CA ASP A 103 -8.40 16.97 -0.66
C ASP A 103 -8.73 17.65 0.69
N PRO A 104 -9.42 18.82 0.71
CA PRO A 104 -9.68 19.56 1.94
C PRO A 104 -10.53 18.83 2.99
N ALA A 105 -11.36 17.87 2.58
CA ALA A 105 -12.18 17.09 3.50
C ALA A 105 -11.38 15.90 4.06
N TYR A 106 -10.66 15.17 3.19
CA TYR A 106 -9.82 14.07 3.62
C TYR A 106 -8.66 14.55 4.48
N GLU A 107 -8.05 15.69 4.16
CA GLU A 107 -6.92 16.25 4.91
C GLU A 107 -7.27 16.43 6.40
N LYS A 108 -8.45 16.96 6.71
CA LYS A 108 -8.91 17.14 8.09
C LYS A 108 -9.07 15.82 8.82
N ILE A 109 -9.57 14.79 8.13
CA ILE A 109 -9.74 13.44 8.68
C ILE A 109 -8.35 12.81 8.92
N SER A 110 -7.47 12.89 7.92
CA SER A 110 -6.12 12.34 7.96
C SER A 110 -5.25 13.03 9.00
N ARG A 111 -5.35 14.36 9.16
CA ARG A 111 -4.65 15.11 10.20
C ARG A 111 -5.14 14.74 11.60
N ARG A 112 -6.45 14.56 11.79
CA ARG A 112 -6.99 14.05 13.05
C ARG A 112 -6.42 12.67 13.39
N PHE A 113 -6.32 11.77 12.40
CA PHE A 113 -5.74 10.42 12.59
C PHE A 113 -4.22 10.43 12.77
N LEU A 114 -3.52 11.39 12.18
CA LEU A 114 -2.11 11.65 12.46
C LEU A 114 -1.90 12.01 13.95
N GLU A 115 -2.69 12.95 14.45
CA GLU A 115 -2.59 13.50 15.81
C GLU A 115 -3.18 12.56 16.88
N ASN A 116 -4.10 11.66 16.50
CA ASN A 116 -4.80 10.75 17.40
C ASN A 116 -4.74 9.30 16.88
N PRO A 117 -3.61 8.59 17.01
CA PRO A 117 -3.44 7.25 16.48
C PRO A 117 -4.46 6.23 17.01
N ASP A 118 -4.92 6.38 18.25
CA ASP A 118 -5.93 5.48 18.84
C ASP A 118 -7.30 5.64 18.17
N GLN A 119 -7.66 6.87 17.77
CA GLN A 119 -8.88 7.10 16.99
C GLN A 119 -8.77 6.49 15.60
N PHE A 120 -7.58 6.52 15.00
CA PHE A 120 -7.34 5.86 13.72
C PHE A 120 -7.48 4.34 13.85
N ALA A 121 -6.87 3.73 14.86
CA ALA A 121 -6.96 2.31 15.11
C ALA A 121 -8.41 1.84 15.32
N ASP A 122 -9.20 2.53 16.17
CA ASP A 122 -10.62 2.20 16.37
C ASP A 122 -11.45 2.37 15.08
N ALA A 123 -11.27 3.50 14.37
CA ALA A 123 -12.00 3.76 13.13
C ALA A 123 -11.66 2.74 12.04
N PHE A 124 -10.38 2.39 11.88
CA PHE A 124 -9.93 1.39 10.92
C PHE A 124 -10.48 0.01 11.27
N ALA A 125 -10.45 -0.40 12.54
CA ALA A 125 -11.00 -1.68 12.98
C ALA A 125 -12.50 -1.79 12.68
N ARG A 126 -13.28 -0.73 12.96
CA ARG A 126 -14.72 -0.69 12.64
C ARG A 126 -14.98 -0.69 11.14
N ALA A 127 -14.22 0.08 10.38
CA ALA A 127 -14.35 0.15 8.92
C ALA A 127 -13.99 -1.19 8.27
N TRP A 128 -12.94 -1.86 8.76
CA TRP A 128 -12.53 -3.19 8.30
C TRP A 128 -13.60 -4.24 8.59
N PHE A 129 -14.12 -4.29 9.82
CA PHE A 129 -15.22 -5.19 10.17
C PHE A 129 -16.43 -4.95 9.27
N LYS A 130 -16.83 -3.69 9.09
CA LYS A 130 -17.93 -3.35 8.18
C LYS A 130 -17.65 -3.79 6.74
N LEU A 131 -16.44 -3.56 6.23
CA LEU A 131 -16.04 -3.92 4.87
C LEU A 131 -16.24 -5.43 4.61
N THR A 132 -15.84 -6.27 5.55
CA THR A 132 -15.85 -7.74 5.41
C THR A 132 -17.15 -8.41 5.85
N HIS A 133 -18.12 -7.66 6.38
CA HIS A 133 -19.40 -8.20 6.85
C HIS A 133 -20.63 -7.49 6.27
N ARG A 134 -20.46 -6.43 5.46
CA ARG A 134 -21.56 -5.63 4.89
C ARG A 134 -22.51 -6.42 3.98
N ASP A 135 -22.08 -7.55 3.46
CA ASP A 135 -22.82 -8.47 2.58
C ASP A 135 -23.34 -9.73 3.31
N MET A 136 -23.02 -9.90 4.59
CA MET A 136 -23.51 -11.04 5.39
C MET A 136 -24.99 -10.93 5.78
N GLY A 137 -25.63 -9.78 5.58
CA GLY A 137 -27.03 -9.56 5.96
C GLY A 137 -27.22 -9.42 7.49
N PRO A 138 -28.38 -9.81 8.04
CA PRO A 138 -28.68 -9.62 9.46
C PRO A 138 -27.71 -10.37 10.39
N LYS A 139 -27.52 -9.83 11.61
CA LYS A 139 -26.65 -10.44 12.64
C LYS A 139 -26.99 -11.91 12.96
N ALA A 140 -28.23 -12.34 12.75
CA ALA A 140 -28.64 -13.74 12.92
C ALA A 140 -27.85 -14.73 12.04
N ARG A 141 -27.16 -14.25 11.00
CA ARG A 141 -26.29 -15.07 10.13
C ARG A 141 -24.84 -15.13 10.59
N TYR A 142 -24.46 -14.41 11.65
CA TYR A 142 -23.06 -14.37 12.09
C TYR A 142 -22.76 -15.62 12.91
N LEU A 143 -21.64 -16.27 12.58
CA LEU A 143 -21.13 -17.47 13.26
C LEU A 143 -19.76 -17.12 13.84
N GLY A 144 -19.36 -17.80 14.92
CA GLY A 144 -18.16 -17.51 15.71
C GLY A 144 -16.88 -17.42 14.89
#